data_AF-A0A1H0KYE4-F1
#
_entry.id   AF-A0A1H0KYE4-F1
#
_cell.length_a   1.000
_cell.length_b   1.000
_cell.length_c   1.000
_cell.angle_alpha   90.00
_cell.angle_beta   90.00
_cell.angle_gamma   90.00
#
_symmetry.space_group_name_H-M   'P 1'
#
loop_
_entity.id
_entity.type
_entity.pdbx_description
1 polymer ?
#
loop_
_entity_poly.entity_id
_entity_poly.type
_entity_poly.pdbx_seq_one_letter_code
_entity_poly.pdbx_strand_id
1 'polypeptide(L)'
;MIAYKYRACKEEDNQCRDIDMLLADQIYASPIEKLNDCFEGQYSDNIDKQLAAIANTFDYDVSSIKRQWHDLNETVENVGIYSLSLSDDGFPNNKGLWSLYAGEYRGFCVAYDIDRLVQNEQFPWLVNRVTVNYQNDVPKVDVTDFSSESQLLQKMLGTKGLDWEREKEFRLVYDKPGIKTYNKVALKAVYLGFKMSDEHRKRIINGLQGRDVDIYEMAPVSGSYNFKADLKFTLCRKIENALREEEYEVIDTDHKPKVENFFVLYKGADLSDENLSAFVNKFREMHATIASNVELYDSSVVKPLLKKYPLTAAETKIMREHSIGMSTFDAPDCFMRDVFD
;
A
#
# COMPACT_ATOMS: atom_id res chain seq x y z
N MET A 1 4.92 5.35 -0.88
CA MET A 1 4.41 6.20 -2.00
C MET A 1 2.91 6.40 -1.84
N ILE A 2 2.34 7.57 -2.14
CA ILE A 2 0.88 7.79 -2.08
C ILE A 2 0.23 7.69 -3.47
N ALA A 3 -0.88 6.97 -3.57
CA ALA A 3 -1.71 6.93 -4.78
C ALA A 3 -3.21 7.04 -4.44
N TYR A 4 -3.99 7.44 -5.44
CA TYR A 4 -5.37 7.88 -5.25
C TYR A 4 -6.37 6.95 -5.95
N LYS A 5 -7.48 6.64 -5.28
CA LYS A 5 -8.62 5.93 -5.89
C LYS A 5 -9.88 6.78 -5.82
N TYR A 6 -10.44 7.08 -6.99
CA TYR A 6 -11.72 7.77 -7.14
C TYR A 6 -12.88 6.76 -7.04
N ARG A 7 -13.95 7.15 -6.34
CA ARG A 7 -15.10 6.31 -5.99
C ARG A 7 -16.37 7.11 -6.23
N ALA A 8 -17.32 6.56 -6.98
CA ALA A 8 -18.49 7.29 -7.46
C ALA A 8 -19.64 7.36 -6.45
N CYS A 9 -19.62 6.49 -5.42
CA CYS A 9 -20.73 6.31 -4.49
C CYS A 9 -22.04 5.97 -5.22
N LYS A 10 -22.00 5.05 -6.19
CA LYS A 10 -23.23 4.54 -6.81
C LYS A 10 -24.03 3.75 -5.77
N GLU A 11 -25.29 4.12 -5.62
CA GLU A 11 -26.24 3.41 -4.77
C GLU A 11 -27.01 2.37 -5.59
N GLU A 12 -27.06 1.15 -5.08
CA GLU A 12 -27.93 0.06 -5.54
C GLU A 12 -28.63 -0.51 -4.31
N ASP A 13 -29.97 -0.61 -4.33
CA ASP A 13 -30.78 -1.10 -3.22
C ASP A 13 -30.49 -0.44 -1.85
N ASN A 14 -30.32 0.88 -1.82
CA ASN A 14 -29.92 1.68 -0.65
C ASN A 14 -28.56 1.29 -0.03
N GLN A 15 -27.73 0.55 -0.77
CA GLN A 15 -26.36 0.23 -0.38
C GLN A 15 -25.38 0.98 -1.28
N CYS A 16 -24.29 1.44 -0.68
CA CYS A 16 -23.25 2.18 -1.37
C CYS A 16 -21.96 1.39 -1.28
N ARG A 17 -21.76 0.49 -2.25
CA ARG A 17 -20.64 -0.46 -2.29
C ARG A 17 -19.29 0.20 -2.04
N ASP A 18 -19.07 1.39 -2.62
CA ASP A 18 -17.81 2.11 -2.46
C ASP A 18 -17.54 2.52 -1.00
N ILE A 19 -18.57 2.94 -0.26
CA ILE A 19 -18.46 3.28 1.16
C ILE A 19 -18.33 2.01 1.99
N ASP A 20 -19.12 0.98 1.70
CA ASP A 20 -19.06 -0.30 2.41
C ASP A 20 -17.66 -0.93 2.36
N MET A 21 -17.06 -0.95 1.18
CA MET A 21 -15.69 -1.45 1.01
C MET A 21 -14.65 -0.57 1.71
N LEU A 22 -14.81 0.76 1.70
CA LEU A 22 -13.93 1.67 2.43
C LEU A 22 -13.94 1.35 3.93
N LEU A 23 -15.13 1.18 4.51
CA LEU A 23 -15.31 0.93 5.94
C LEU A 23 -14.86 -0.49 6.33
N ALA A 24 -14.95 -1.44 5.41
CA ALA A 24 -14.49 -2.83 5.59
C ALA A 24 -12.98 -3.03 5.34
N ASP A 25 -12.21 -1.96 5.07
CA ASP A 25 -10.79 -2.05 4.71
C ASP A 25 -10.54 -2.95 3.48
N GLN A 26 -11.40 -2.80 2.47
CA GLN A 26 -11.39 -3.62 1.26
C GLN A 26 -11.17 -2.82 -0.02
N ILE A 27 -10.45 -3.43 -0.96
CA ILE A 27 -10.38 -3.03 -2.36
C ILE A 27 -10.86 -4.18 -3.25
N TYR A 28 -11.21 -3.87 -4.50
CA TYR A 28 -11.60 -4.87 -5.49
C TYR A 28 -10.62 -4.79 -6.64
N ALA A 29 -9.83 -5.83 -6.81
CA ALA A 29 -8.97 -6.01 -7.97
C ALA A 29 -9.84 -6.54 -9.11
N SER A 30 -10.08 -5.70 -10.12
CA SER A 30 -10.94 -6.02 -11.25
C SER A 30 -10.23 -6.97 -12.22
N PRO A 31 -10.92 -7.93 -12.82
CA PRO A 31 -10.35 -8.66 -13.93
C PRO A 31 -10.19 -7.72 -15.14
N ILE A 32 -9.22 -8.00 -16.01
CA ILE A 32 -8.77 -7.06 -17.07
C ILE A 32 -9.91 -6.67 -18.01
N GLU A 33 -10.80 -7.60 -18.35
CA GLU A 33 -11.94 -7.41 -19.24
C GLU A 33 -13.03 -6.50 -18.68
N LYS A 34 -12.96 -6.16 -17.38
CA LYS A 34 -13.87 -5.21 -16.72
C LYS A 34 -13.27 -3.83 -16.51
N LEU A 35 -12.05 -3.60 -16.98
CA LEU A 35 -11.48 -2.25 -17.03
C LEU A 35 -12.23 -1.40 -18.06
N ASN A 36 -12.11 -0.08 -17.93
CA ASN A 36 -12.99 0.87 -18.62
C ASN A 36 -12.57 1.16 -20.07
N ASP A 37 -11.32 0.90 -20.43
CA ASP A 37 -10.81 1.07 -21.79
C ASP A 37 -10.92 -0.27 -22.54
N CYS A 38 -11.44 -0.25 -23.77
CA CYS A 38 -11.60 -1.47 -24.57
C CYS A 38 -10.28 -1.95 -25.19
N PHE A 39 -9.22 -1.16 -25.11
CA PHE A 39 -7.87 -1.51 -25.57
C PHE A 39 -6.95 -2.02 -24.45
N GLU A 40 -7.50 -2.29 -23.26
CA GLU A 40 -6.74 -2.78 -22.11
C GLU A 40 -6.04 -4.11 -22.41
N GLY A 41 -4.74 -4.19 -22.10
CA GLY A 41 -3.94 -5.40 -22.26
C GLY A 41 -3.67 -5.83 -23.70
N GLN A 42 -3.95 -4.99 -24.70
CA GLN A 42 -3.68 -5.34 -26.10
C GLN A 42 -2.20 -5.18 -26.46
N TYR A 43 -1.66 -6.15 -27.19
CA TYR A 43 -0.29 -6.13 -27.72
C TYR A 43 -0.20 -6.92 -29.03
N SER A 44 0.83 -6.65 -29.83
CA SER A 44 1.18 -7.45 -31.00
C SER A 44 2.11 -8.59 -30.60
N ASP A 45 1.58 -9.82 -30.59
CA ASP A 45 2.35 -11.04 -30.33
C ASP A 45 3.16 -11.45 -31.57
N ASN A 46 4.49 -11.49 -31.43
CA ASN A 46 5.40 -12.05 -32.43
C ASN A 46 6.19 -13.27 -31.93
N ILE A 47 5.91 -13.75 -30.71
CA ILE A 47 6.59 -14.87 -30.06
C ILE A 47 6.47 -16.12 -30.91
N ASP A 48 5.25 -16.54 -31.24
CA ASP A 48 5.02 -17.80 -31.96
C ASP A 48 5.72 -17.84 -33.32
N LYS A 49 5.67 -16.71 -34.05
CA LYS A 49 6.33 -16.56 -35.35
C LYS A 49 7.85 -16.65 -35.21
N GLN A 50 8.43 -16.02 -34.20
CA GLN A 50 9.87 -16.02 -33.97
C GLN A 50 10.36 -17.37 -33.45
N LEU A 51 9.62 -18.01 -32.53
CA LEU A 51 9.93 -19.36 -32.06
C LEU A 51 9.89 -20.37 -33.22
N ALA A 52 8.94 -20.25 -34.15
CA ALA A 52 8.91 -21.08 -35.35
C ALA A 52 10.14 -20.85 -36.25
N ALA A 53 10.59 -19.60 -36.40
CA ALA A 53 11.81 -19.29 -37.15
C ALA A 53 13.07 -19.86 -36.48
N ILE A 54 13.17 -19.77 -35.15
CA ILE A 54 14.28 -20.35 -34.37
C ILE A 54 14.31 -21.87 -34.52
N ALA A 55 13.17 -22.53 -34.35
CA ALA A 55 13.06 -23.98 -34.48
C ALA A 55 13.52 -24.46 -35.86
N ASN A 56 13.07 -23.81 -36.93
CA ASN A 56 13.44 -24.18 -38.31
C ASN A 56 14.90 -23.86 -38.65
N THR A 57 15.46 -22.78 -38.11
CA THR A 57 16.82 -22.32 -38.46
C THR A 57 17.91 -23.06 -37.68
N PHE A 58 17.64 -23.38 -36.42
CA PHE A 58 18.62 -23.95 -35.50
C PHE A 58 18.34 -25.40 -35.08
N ASP A 59 17.30 -26.03 -35.64
CA ASP A 59 16.82 -27.37 -35.28
C ASP A 59 16.63 -27.54 -33.76
N TYR A 60 16.05 -26.51 -33.14
CA TYR A 60 15.87 -26.42 -31.70
C TYR A 60 14.42 -26.70 -31.30
N ASP A 61 14.21 -27.55 -30.31
CA ASP A 61 12.87 -27.81 -29.77
C ASP A 61 12.37 -26.63 -28.91
N VAL A 62 11.39 -25.90 -29.44
CA VAL A 62 10.75 -24.76 -28.78
C VAL A 62 9.43 -25.13 -28.08
N SER A 63 9.06 -26.41 -28.03
CA SER A 63 7.75 -26.86 -27.51
C SER A 63 7.52 -26.47 -26.05
N SER A 64 8.57 -26.54 -25.22
CA SER A 64 8.52 -26.13 -23.81
C SER A 64 8.31 -24.62 -23.65
N ILE A 65 9.00 -23.81 -24.45
CA ILE A 65 8.89 -22.34 -24.44
C ILE A 65 7.49 -21.91 -24.89
N LYS A 66 6.96 -22.54 -25.95
CA LYS A 66 5.59 -22.29 -26.40
C LYS A 66 4.54 -22.59 -25.34
N ARG A 67 4.72 -23.70 -24.61
CA ARG A 67 3.84 -24.06 -23.49
C ARG A 67 3.90 -23.00 -22.39
N GLN A 68 5.10 -22.60 -21.97
CA GLN A 68 5.27 -21.55 -20.95
C GLN A 68 4.68 -20.21 -21.38
N TRP A 69 4.83 -19.84 -22.66
CA TRP A 69 4.19 -18.64 -23.22
C TRP A 69 2.66 -18.70 -23.14
N HIS A 70 2.07 -19.84 -23.51
CA HIS A 70 0.63 -20.05 -23.39
C HIS A 70 0.15 -20.01 -21.93
N ASP A 71 0.85 -20.69 -21.03
CA ASP A 71 0.53 -20.71 -19.59
C ASP A 71 0.61 -19.30 -18.98
N LEU A 72 1.59 -18.49 -19.41
CA LEU A 72 1.71 -17.09 -19.01
C LEU A 72 0.53 -16.26 -19.51
N ASN A 73 0.13 -16.41 -20.77
CA ASN A 73 -1.03 -15.68 -21.31
C ASN A 73 -2.31 -16.01 -20.54
N GLU A 74 -2.56 -17.28 -20.24
CA GLU A 74 -3.70 -17.69 -19.42
C GLU A 74 -3.62 -17.11 -18.00
N THR A 75 -2.41 -17.04 -17.43
CA THR A 75 -2.20 -16.41 -16.12
C THR A 75 -2.53 -14.91 -16.16
N VAL A 76 -2.05 -14.20 -17.18
CA VAL A 76 -2.26 -12.75 -17.37
C VAL A 76 -3.74 -12.42 -17.57
N GLU A 77 -4.50 -13.26 -18.28
CA GLU A 77 -5.95 -13.09 -18.44
C GLU A 77 -6.71 -13.21 -17.10
N ASN A 78 -6.16 -13.96 -16.15
CA ASN A 78 -6.79 -14.23 -14.86
C ASN A 78 -6.29 -13.33 -13.71
N VAL A 79 -5.48 -12.30 -13.98
CA VAL A 79 -5.00 -11.39 -12.95
C VAL A 79 -6.08 -10.43 -12.45
N GLY A 80 -5.95 -9.99 -11.21
CA GLY A 80 -6.74 -8.90 -10.64
C GLY A 80 -5.98 -7.57 -10.73
N ILE A 81 -6.57 -6.54 -11.31
CA ILE A 81 -5.98 -5.20 -11.47
C ILE A 81 -6.71 -4.19 -10.58
N TYR A 82 -5.94 -3.53 -9.71
CA TYR A 82 -6.43 -2.37 -8.96
C TYR A 82 -5.77 -1.09 -9.47
N SER A 83 -6.51 -0.37 -10.32
CA SER A 83 -6.08 0.91 -10.89
C SER A 83 -6.19 2.06 -9.89
N LEU A 84 -5.08 2.74 -9.69
CA LEU A 84 -4.90 3.95 -8.89
C LEU A 84 -4.39 5.08 -9.79
N SER A 85 -4.37 6.30 -9.28
CA SER A 85 -3.83 7.47 -9.97
C SER A 85 -2.74 8.11 -9.11
N LEU A 86 -1.65 8.55 -9.73
CA LEU A 86 -0.61 9.36 -9.10
C LEU A 86 -0.91 10.85 -9.27
N SER A 87 -0.41 11.67 -8.36
CA SER A 87 -0.52 13.13 -8.42
C SER A 87 0.81 13.79 -8.07
N ASP A 88 1.17 14.83 -8.82
CA ASP A 88 2.40 15.61 -8.58
C ASP A 88 2.15 16.72 -7.54
N ASP A 89 0.89 17.09 -7.31
CA ASP A 89 0.49 18.20 -6.45
C ASP A 89 0.24 17.79 -4.99
N GLY A 90 0.40 16.49 -4.67
CA GLY A 90 0.16 15.96 -3.32
C GLY A 90 -1.30 15.80 -2.93
N PHE A 91 -2.25 16.01 -3.86
CA PHE A 91 -3.69 15.76 -3.65
C PHE A 91 -4.37 15.36 -4.97
N PRO A 92 -5.59 14.76 -4.96
CA PRO A 92 -6.24 14.24 -6.17
C PRO A 92 -6.87 15.37 -7.00
N ASN A 93 -6.06 16.18 -7.69
CA ASN A 93 -6.50 17.38 -8.41
C ASN A 93 -6.99 17.13 -9.85
N ASN A 94 -7.03 15.87 -10.30
CA ASN A 94 -7.44 15.53 -11.65
C ASN A 94 -8.96 15.67 -11.87
N LYS A 95 -9.35 16.70 -12.63
CA LYS A 95 -10.75 17.05 -12.94
C LYS A 95 -11.46 15.95 -13.74
N GLY A 96 -10.75 15.33 -14.67
CA GLY A 96 -11.28 14.25 -15.50
C GLY A 96 -11.65 13.03 -14.64
N LEU A 97 -10.76 12.64 -13.73
CA LEU A 97 -11.00 11.50 -12.84
C LEU A 97 -12.14 11.77 -11.85
N TRP A 98 -12.24 12.98 -11.30
CA TRP A 98 -13.39 13.37 -10.48
C TRP A 98 -14.72 13.29 -11.25
N SER A 99 -14.72 13.74 -12.51
CA SER A 99 -15.91 13.71 -13.36
C SER A 99 -16.33 12.30 -13.72
N LEU A 100 -15.37 11.46 -14.14
CA LEU A 100 -15.63 10.12 -14.69
C LEU A 100 -15.80 9.05 -13.61
N TYR A 101 -14.96 9.08 -12.57
CA TYR A 101 -14.88 7.98 -11.59
C TYR A 101 -15.34 8.35 -10.19
N ALA A 102 -15.52 9.63 -9.88
CA ALA A 102 -16.08 10.08 -8.60
C ALA A 102 -17.50 10.65 -8.72
N GLY A 103 -18.29 10.12 -9.66
CA GLY A 103 -19.73 10.41 -9.77
C GLY A 103 -20.02 11.88 -10.03
N GLU A 104 -19.22 12.54 -10.87
CA GLU A 104 -19.28 13.98 -11.12
C GLU A 104 -19.20 14.80 -9.83
N TYR A 105 -18.19 14.50 -9.00
CA TYR A 105 -17.92 15.16 -7.71
C TYR A 105 -18.96 14.87 -6.61
N ARG A 106 -19.85 13.88 -6.80
CA ARG A 106 -20.77 13.39 -5.75
C ARG A 106 -20.16 12.28 -4.88
N GLY A 107 -19.11 11.65 -5.39
CA GLY A 107 -18.35 10.62 -4.69
C GLY A 107 -17.17 11.18 -3.90
N PHE A 108 -16.18 10.33 -3.64
CA PHE A 108 -14.96 10.67 -2.92
C PHE A 108 -13.72 10.12 -3.62
N CYS A 109 -12.56 10.54 -3.13
CA CYS A 109 -11.27 9.98 -3.49
C CYS A 109 -10.51 9.58 -2.23
N VAL A 110 -9.84 8.44 -2.23
CA VAL A 110 -9.02 7.97 -1.10
C VAL A 110 -7.55 8.01 -1.48
N ALA A 111 -6.71 8.42 -0.52
CA ALA A 111 -5.27 8.34 -0.63
C ALA A 111 -4.75 7.14 0.15
N TYR A 112 -4.03 6.27 -0.54
CA TYR A 112 -3.39 5.11 0.05
C TYR A 112 -1.88 5.24 0.05
N ASP A 113 -1.25 4.83 1.15
CA ASP A 113 0.14 4.42 1.14
C ASP A 113 0.25 3.04 0.50
N ILE A 114 0.86 2.98 -0.69
CA ILE A 114 0.97 1.77 -1.51
C ILE A 114 1.72 0.65 -0.79
N ASP A 115 2.77 0.98 -0.03
CA ASP A 115 3.58 -0.03 0.64
C ASP A 115 2.79 -0.72 1.74
N ARG A 116 1.94 0.06 2.44
CA ARG A 116 1.02 -0.42 3.46
C ARG A 116 -0.22 -1.11 2.86
N LEU A 117 -0.64 -0.71 1.67
CA LEU A 117 -1.82 -1.24 0.99
C LEU A 117 -1.66 -2.72 0.64
N VAL A 118 -0.48 -3.12 0.17
CA VAL A 118 -0.17 -4.53 -0.18
C VAL A 118 0.35 -5.35 1.00
N GLN A 119 0.52 -4.74 2.17
CA GLN A 119 1.24 -5.32 3.30
C GLN A 119 0.55 -6.57 3.88
N ASN A 120 -0.78 -6.62 3.82
CA ASN A 120 -1.58 -7.72 4.35
C ASN A 120 -1.61 -8.95 3.42
N GLU A 121 -1.11 -8.84 2.19
CA GLU A 121 -1.05 -9.98 1.28
C GLU A 121 -0.12 -11.06 1.86
N GLN A 122 -0.46 -12.33 1.65
CA GLN A 122 0.36 -13.44 2.14
C GLN A 122 1.79 -13.34 1.60
N PHE A 123 1.90 -12.88 0.35
CA PHE A 123 3.14 -12.66 -0.37
C PHE A 123 3.11 -11.26 -1.01
N PRO A 124 3.38 -10.19 -0.25
CA PRO A 124 3.29 -8.80 -0.75
C PRO A 124 4.20 -8.53 -1.95
N TRP A 125 5.31 -9.26 -2.06
CA TRP A 125 6.25 -9.17 -3.18
C TRP A 125 5.72 -9.79 -4.48
N LEU A 126 4.63 -10.56 -4.43
CA LEU A 126 3.96 -11.10 -5.61
C LEU A 126 2.90 -10.13 -6.16
N VAL A 127 2.59 -9.04 -5.46
CA VAL A 127 1.76 -7.97 -6.02
C VAL A 127 2.65 -7.08 -6.88
N ASN A 128 2.50 -7.24 -8.19
CA ASN A 128 3.27 -6.45 -9.13
C ASN A 128 2.78 -4.99 -9.14
N ARG A 129 3.74 -4.08 -9.22
CA ARG A 129 3.53 -2.62 -9.21
C ARG A 129 3.87 -2.08 -10.59
N VAL A 130 2.88 -1.60 -11.32
CA VAL A 130 3.04 -1.20 -12.72
C VAL A 130 2.59 0.24 -12.88
N THR A 131 3.52 1.13 -13.23
CA THR A 131 3.18 2.48 -13.71
C THR A 131 2.80 2.37 -15.18
N VAL A 132 1.62 2.85 -15.56
CA VAL A 132 1.16 2.75 -16.95
C VAL A 132 2.00 3.66 -17.85
N ASN A 133 2.48 3.11 -18.96
CA ASN A 133 3.15 3.82 -20.04
C ASN A 133 2.13 4.16 -21.15
N TYR A 134 2.10 5.42 -21.56
CA TYR A 134 1.13 5.90 -22.54
C TYR A 134 1.76 6.00 -23.93
N GLN A 135 1.07 5.46 -24.93
CA GLN A 135 1.57 5.39 -26.31
C GLN A 135 0.41 5.31 -27.31
N ASN A 136 0.70 5.59 -28.59
CA ASN A 136 -0.32 5.56 -29.65
C ASN A 136 -0.64 4.15 -30.13
N ASP A 137 0.40 3.34 -30.28
CA ASP A 137 0.29 1.98 -30.82
C ASP A 137 0.41 0.95 -29.70
N VAL A 138 -0.25 -0.19 -29.88
CA VAL A 138 -0.10 -1.33 -28.98
C VAL A 138 1.36 -1.80 -28.97
N PRO A 139 1.92 -2.20 -27.80
CA PRO A 139 3.30 -2.65 -27.73
C PRO A 139 3.46 -3.95 -28.53
N LYS A 140 4.68 -4.16 -29.01
CA LYS A 140 5.08 -5.44 -29.61
C LYS A 140 5.77 -6.29 -28.56
N VAL A 141 5.28 -7.52 -28.36
CA VAL A 141 5.92 -8.53 -27.52
C VAL A 141 6.69 -9.50 -28.41
N ASP A 142 7.96 -9.74 -28.07
CA ASP A 142 8.84 -10.63 -28.81
C ASP A 142 9.81 -11.39 -27.88
N VAL A 143 10.55 -12.38 -28.42
CA VAL A 143 11.31 -13.33 -27.59
C VAL A 143 12.42 -12.68 -26.77
N THR A 144 12.82 -11.45 -27.12
CA THR A 144 13.82 -10.70 -26.36
C THR A 144 13.27 -10.18 -25.04
N ASP A 145 11.94 -10.00 -24.94
CA ASP A 145 11.28 -9.56 -23.70
C ASP A 145 11.33 -10.61 -22.59
N PHE A 146 11.59 -11.88 -22.91
CA PHE A 146 11.79 -12.94 -21.90
C PHE A 146 13.03 -12.71 -21.03
N SER A 147 13.93 -11.80 -21.42
CA SER A 147 15.07 -11.41 -20.61
C SER A 147 14.68 -10.52 -19.40
N SER A 148 13.46 -9.98 -19.38
CA SER A 148 13.00 -9.05 -18.34
C SER A 148 11.51 -9.23 -18.07
N GLU A 149 11.20 -9.88 -16.94
CA GLU A 149 9.82 -10.05 -16.47
C GLU A 149 9.08 -8.72 -16.32
N SER A 150 9.76 -7.68 -15.81
CA SER A 150 9.15 -6.36 -15.62
C SER A 150 8.81 -5.70 -16.96
N GLN A 151 9.66 -5.83 -17.98
CA GLN A 151 9.39 -5.30 -19.32
C GLN A 151 8.25 -6.06 -19.99
N LEU A 152 8.22 -7.38 -19.85
CA LEU A 152 7.16 -8.21 -20.38
C LEU A 152 5.82 -7.85 -19.75
N LEU A 153 5.77 -7.77 -18.42
CA LEU A 153 4.58 -7.34 -17.67
C LEU A 153 4.14 -5.92 -18.06
N GLN A 154 5.09 -5.00 -18.23
CA GLN A 154 4.80 -3.64 -18.67
C GLN A 154 4.12 -3.62 -20.05
N LYS A 155 4.57 -4.44 -21.01
CA LYS A 155 3.96 -4.54 -22.33
C LYS A 155 2.60 -5.22 -22.30
N MET A 156 2.41 -6.22 -21.45
CA MET A 156 1.16 -6.99 -21.39
C MET A 156 0.05 -6.28 -20.61
N LEU A 157 0.38 -5.56 -19.53
CA LEU A 157 -0.60 -5.01 -18.59
C LEU A 157 -0.38 -3.53 -18.24
N GLY A 158 0.71 -2.93 -18.73
CA GLY A 158 1.16 -1.60 -18.34
C GLY A 158 1.14 -0.57 -19.46
N THR A 159 0.45 -0.80 -20.57
CA THR A 159 0.33 0.19 -21.65
C THR A 159 -1.10 0.63 -21.87
N LYS A 160 -1.28 1.90 -22.26
CA LYS A 160 -2.59 2.48 -22.55
C LYS A 160 -2.49 3.57 -23.60
N GLY A 161 -3.59 3.88 -24.29
CA GLY A 161 -3.64 4.95 -25.28
C GLY A 161 -3.33 6.34 -24.69
N LEU A 162 -2.70 7.23 -25.47
CA LEU A 162 -2.34 8.60 -25.05
C LEU A 162 -3.55 9.41 -24.54
N ASP A 163 -4.77 9.13 -25.02
CA ASP A 163 -5.99 9.81 -24.57
C ASP A 163 -6.27 9.67 -23.06
N TRP A 164 -5.67 8.67 -22.44
CA TRP A 164 -5.77 8.37 -21.01
C TRP A 164 -4.55 8.84 -20.20
N GLU A 165 -3.56 9.49 -20.81
CA GLU A 165 -2.30 9.91 -20.13
C GLU A 165 -2.56 10.72 -18.85
N ARG A 166 -3.60 11.57 -18.88
CA ARG A 166 -4.02 12.35 -17.72
C ARG A 166 -4.28 11.51 -16.47
N GLU A 167 -4.67 10.24 -16.61
CA GLU A 167 -5.00 9.39 -15.46
C GLU A 167 -3.79 9.13 -14.56
N LYS A 168 -2.56 9.22 -15.10
CA LYS A 168 -1.31 8.90 -14.39
C LYS A 168 -1.45 7.57 -13.63
N GLU A 169 -1.92 6.56 -14.35
CA GLU A 169 -2.42 5.33 -13.77
C GLU A 169 -1.28 4.50 -13.19
N PHE A 170 -1.49 4.01 -11.97
CA PHE A 170 -0.62 3.09 -11.27
C PHE A 170 -1.43 1.85 -10.89
N ARG A 171 -0.98 0.67 -11.32
CA ARG A 171 -1.69 -0.60 -11.15
C ARG A 171 -1.00 -1.44 -10.09
N LEU A 172 -1.82 -1.96 -9.17
CA LEU A 172 -1.46 -3.14 -8.40
C LEU A 172 -2.05 -4.36 -9.11
N VAL A 173 -1.19 -5.30 -9.51
CA VAL A 173 -1.58 -6.52 -10.22
C VAL A 173 -1.44 -7.70 -9.27
N TYR A 174 -2.58 -8.32 -8.97
CA TYR A 174 -2.74 -9.48 -8.12
C TYR A 174 -2.87 -10.75 -8.96
N ASP A 175 -2.49 -11.88 -8.37
CA ASP A 175 -2.62 -13.22 -8.95
C ASP A 175 -4.05 -13.54 -9.43
N LYS A 176 -5.06 -13.04 -8.71
CA LYS A 176 -6.48 -13.29 -8.97
C LYS A 176 -7.33 -12.05 -8.73
N PRO A 177 -8.44 -11.89 -9.47
CA PRO A 177 -9.40 -10.82 -9.24
C PRO A 177 -10.19 -11.06 -7.95
N GLY A 178 -10.83 -10.01 -7.44
CA GLY A 178 -11.71 -10.11 -6.29
C GLY A 178 -11.38 -9.13 -5.17
N ILE A 179 -12.02 -9.37 -4.03
CA ILE A 179 -11.85 -8.55 -2.83
C ILE A 179 -10.48 -8.84 -2.20
N LYS A 180 -9.74 -7.77 -1.90
CA LYS A 180 -8.51 -7.80 -1.13
C LYS A 180 -8.69 -6.94 0.12
N THR A 181 -8.26 -7.44 1.26
CA THR A 181 -8.29 -6.70 2.53
C THR A 181 -6.94 -6.05 2.77
N TYR A 182 -6.93 -4.78 3.14
CA TYR A 182 -5.70 -4.04 3.38
C TYR A 182 -5.57 -3.62 4.84
N ASN A 183 -4.37 -3.22 5.24
CA ASN A 183 -4.17 -2.70 6.58
C ASN A 183 -4.81 -1.32 6.69
N LYS A 184 -5.71 -1.10 7.65
CA LYS A 184 -6.37 0.19 7.91
C LYS A 184 -5.42 1.41 7.90
N VAL A 185 -4.14 1.25 8.28
CA VAL A 185 -3.17 2.35 8.25
C VAL A 185 -2.71 2.77 6.86
N ALA A 186 -3.01 1.96 5.84
CA ALA A 186 -2.75 2.30 4.45
C ALA A 186 -3.63 3.45 3.99
N LEU A 187 -4.85 3.56 4.51
CA LEU A 187 -5.73 4.70 4.25
C LEU A 187 -5.19 5.93 4.98
N LYS A 188 -4.70 6.92 4.23
CA LYS A 188 -4.12 8.15 4.80
C LYS A 188 -5.11 9.30 4.82
N ALA A 189 -5.90 9.43 3.76
CA ALA A 189 -6.84 10.53 3.65
C ALA A 189 -8.07 10.15 2.81
N VAL A 190 -9.18 10.84 3.09
CA VAL A 190 -10.37 10.83 2.24
C VAL A 190 -10.67 12.27 1.81
N TYR A 191 -10.76 12.46 0.51
CA TYR A 191 -11.17 13.71 -0.13
C TYR A 191 -12.63 13.59 -0.53
N LEU A 192 -13.49 14.41 0.06
CA LEU A 192 -14.91 14.42 -0.22
C LEU A 192 -15.20 15.34 -1.41
N GLY A 193 -15.98 14.87 -2.37
CA GLY A 193 -16.44 15.70 -3.48
C GLY A 193 -17.41 16.78 -2.99
N PHE A 194 -17.31 17.99 -3.54
CA PHE A 194 -18.14 19.13 -3.13
C PHE A 194 -19.63 18.99 -3.48
N LYS A 195 -20.05 17.96 -4.23
CA LYS A 195 -21.45 17.63 -4.48
C LYS A 195 -21.91 16.38 -3.72
N MET A 196 -21.10 15.85 -2.81
CA MET A 196 -21.45 14.69 -2.01
C MET A 196 -22.67 14.99 -1.13
N SER A 197 -23.57 14.00 -0.99
CA SER A 197 -24.71 14.11 -0.09
C SER A 197 -24.27 14.11 1.38
N ASP A 198 -25.02 14.81 2.23
CA ASP A 198 -24.76 14.83 3.68
C ASP A 198 -24.83 13.44 4.31
N GLU A 199 -25.67 12.56 3.78
CA GLU A 199 -25.80 11.17 4.23
C GLU A 199 -24.51 10.38 4.01
N HIS A 200 -23.99 10.36 2.77
CA HIS A 200 -22.72 9.71 2.45
C HIS A 200 -21.56 10.30 3.24
N ARG A 201 -21.50 11.64 3.32
CA ARG A 201 -20.50 12.35 4.11
C ARG A 201 -20.50 11.88 5.56
N LYS A 202 -21.67 11.85 6.22
CA LYS A 202 -21.80 11.39 7.60
C LYS A 202 -21.43 9.92 7.75
N ARG A 203 -21.84 9.05 6.83
CA ARG A 203 -21.54 7.62 6.86
C ARG A 203 -20.03 7.35 6.80
N ILE A 204 -19.30 8.04 5.91
CA ILE A 204 -17.84 7.95 5.81
C ILE A 204 -17.19 8.46 7.11
N ILE A 205 -17.52 9.67 7.55
CA ILE A 205 -16.88 10.30 8.72
C ILE A 205 -17.13 9.49 9.99
N ASN A 206 -18.36 8.97 10.18
CA ASN A 206 -18.72 8.19 11.36
C ASN A 206 -18.09 6.79 11.31
N GLY A 207 -18.09 6.14 10.15
CA GLY A 207 -17.51 4.79 10.00
C GLY A 207 -15.99 4.76 10.12
N LEU A 208 -15.31 5.88 9.85
CA LEU A 208 -13.86 6.01 10.00
C LEU A 208 -13.41 6.53 11.37
N GLN A 209 -14.33 6.78 12.32
CA GLN A 209 -13.95 7.19 13.68
C GLN A 209 -12.99 6.17 14.32
N GLY A 210 -12.02 6.68 15.09
CA GLY A 210 -11.02 5.82 15.73
C GLY A 210 -9.94 5.31 14.77
N ARG A 211 -9.75 5.96 13.63
CA ARG A 211 -8.66 5.72 12.68
C ARG A 211 -7.87 7.00 12.46
N ASP A 212 -6.59 6.89 12.18
CA ASP A 212 -5.73 8.04 11.85
C ASP A 212 -5.87 8.39 10.37
N VAL A 213 -6.88 9.20 10.02
CA VAL A 213 -7.24 9.52 8.64
C VAL A 213 -7.59 11.00 8.49
N ASP A 214 -6.94 11.68 7.55
CA ASP A 214 -7.25 13.06 7.24
C ASP A 214 -8.51 13.18 6.37
N ILE A 215 -9.42 14.09 6.74
CA ILE A 215 -10.63 14.35 5.98
C ILE A 215 -10.52 15.72 5.30
N TYR A 216 -10.47 15.69 3.97
CA TYR A 216 -10.44 16.86 3.11
C TYR A 216 -11.79 17.06 2.43
N GLU A 217 -12.12 18.31 2.14
CA GLU A 217 -13.21 18.65 1.24
C GLU A 217 -12.63 19.32 0.00
N MET A 218 -12.99 18.81 -1.18
CA MET A 218 -12.64 19.47 -2.43
C MET A 218 -13.48 20.73 -2.59
N ALA A 219 -12.94 21.77 -3.20
CA ALA A 219 -13.70 22.98 -3.55
C ALA A 219 -13.17 23.62 -4.84
N PRO A 220 -14.06 24.16 -5.71
CA PRO A 220 -13.62 24.98 -6.83
C PRO A 220 -12.97 26.29 -6.35
N VAL A 221 -11.90 26.71 -7.02
CA VAL A 221 -11.22 27.97 -6.74
C VAL A 221 -11.85 29.07 -7.59
N SER A 222 -12.48 30.06 -6.94
CA SER A 222 -13.13 31.19 -7.60
C SER A 222 -12.19 31.87 -8.60
N GLY A 223 -12.71 32.20 -9.80
CA GLY A 223 -11.94 32.83 -10.86
C GLY A 223 -10.96 31.92 -11.61
N SER A 224 -10.98 30.60 -11.36
CA SER A 224 -10.14 29.65 -12.08
C SER A 224 -10.87 28.34 -12.37
N TYR A 225 -10.32 27.52 -13.27
CA TYR A 225 -10.82 26.16 -13.51
C TYR A 225 -10.26 25.14 -12.51
N ASN A 226 -9.56 25.55 -11.45
CA ASN A 226 -8.84 24.66 -10.54
C ASN A 226 -9.65 24.30 -9.29
N PHE A 227 -9.18 23.27 -8.60
CA PHE A 227 -9.70 22.85 -7.31
C PHE A 227 -8.64 23.05 -6.23
N LYS A 228 -9.12 23.16 -5.00
CA LYS A 228 -8.31 23.03 -3.79
C LYS A 228 -8.88 21.91 -2.92
N ALA A 229 -8.05 21.35 -2.05
CA ALA A 229 -8.44 20.44 -1.00
C ALA A 229 -8.27 21.13 0.35
N ASP A 230 -9.37 21.39 1.05
CA ASP A 230 -9.34 22.01 2.37
C ASP A 230 -9.35 20.90 3.43
N LEU A 231 -8.29 20.77 4.23
CA LEU A 231 -8.28 19.88 5.40
C LEU A 231 -9.33 20.38 6.39
N LYS A 232 -10.29 19.53 6.73
CA LYS A 232 -11.34 19.88 7.70
C LYS A 232 -10.96 19.45 9.10
N PHE A 233 -10.48 18.21 9.23
CA PHE A 233 -10.01 17.64 10.48
C PHE A 233 -9.30 16.31 10.20
N THR A 234 -8.50 15.89 11.18
CA THR A 234 -7.89 14.57 11.23
C THR A 234 -8.70 13.73 12.19
N LEU A 235 -9.16 12.57 11.73
CA LEU A 235 -9.66 11.53 12.61
C LEU A 235 -8.44 10.90 13.30
N CYS A 236 -8.59 10.57 14.58
CA CYS A 236 -7.53 9.92 15.34
C CYS A 236 -8.06 8.65 16.00
N ARG A 237 -7.16 7.66 16.17
CA ARG A 237 -7.37 6.55 17.10
C ARG A 237 -7.63 7.11 18.51
N LYS A 238 -8.64 6.58 19.18
CA LYS A 238 -8.88 6.86 20.60
C LYS A 238 -8.13 5.81 21.40
N ILE A 239 -7.07 6.24 22.08
CA ILE A 239 -6.23 5.38 22.91
C ILE A 239 -6.42 5.84 24.36
N GLU A 240 -7.13 5.04 25.14
CA GLU A 240 -7.31 5.30 26.56
C GLU A 240 -5.99 5.06 27.30
N ASN A 241 -5.65 5.98 28.22
CA ASN A 241 -4.41 5.93 28.98
C ASN A 241 -3.17 5.84 28.09
N ALA A 242 -3.12 6.66 27.03
CA ALA A 242 -1.95 6.77 26.16
C ALA A 242 -0.70 7.15 26.98
N LEU A 243 0.43 6.57 26.60
CA LEU A 243 1.74 6.91 27.16
C LEU A 243 2.06 8.38 26.86
N ARG A 244 2.66 9.05 27.83
CA ARG A 244 3.12 10.44 27.66
C ARG A 244 4.47 10.46 26.95
N GLU A 245 4.71 11.48 26.14
CA GLU A 245 5.95 11.65 25.37
C GLU A 245 7.21 11.75 26.27
N GLU A 246 7.04 12.10 27.53
CA GLU A 246 8.10 12.15 28.54
C GLU A 246 8.49 10.77 29.09
N GLU A 247 7.66 9.75 28.92
CA GLU A 247 7.87 8.39 29.47
C GLU A 247 8.78 7.53 28.59
N TYR A 248 8.99 7.91 27.33
CA TYR A 248 9.86 7.16 26.41
C TYR A 248 10.42 8.04 25.28
N GLU A 249 11.27 7.45 24.44
CA GLU A 249 11.68 8.00 23.15
C GLU A 249 11.80 6.84 22.16
N VAL A 250 11.19 6.94 20.98
CA VAL A 250 11.47 5.99 19.89
C VAL A 250 12.81 6.37 19.29
N ILE A 251 13.84 5.56 19.54
CA ILE A 251 15.22 5.89 19.19
C ILE A 251 15.61 5.39 17.79
N ASP A 252 14.95 4.36 17.29
CA ASP A 252 15.05 3.89 15.91
C ASP A 252 13.85 3.00 15.54
N THR A 253 13.61 2.84 14.24
CA THR A 253 12.64 1.86 13.72
C THR A 253 13.17 1.14 12.49
N ASP A 254 12.78 -0.11 12.33
CA ASP A 254 12.98 -0.88 11.09
C ASP A 254 11.67 -1.55 10.68
N HIS A 255 11.06 -1.04 9.61
CA HIS A 255 9.77 -1.53 9.10
C HIS A 255 10.02 -2.54 7.98
N LYS A 256 9.77 -3.82 8.25
CA LYS A 256 9.75 -4.88 7.25
C LYS A 256 8.31 -5.14 6.78
N PRO A 257 8.11 -5.84 5.64
CA PRO A 257 6.77 -6.10 5.13
C PRO A 257 5.83 -6.78 6.14
N LYS A 258 6.31 -7.68 7.01
CA LYS A 258 5.47 -8.44 7.95
C LYS A 258 5.67 -8.10 9.42
N VAL A 259 6.69 -7.30 9.74
CA VAL A 259 7.02 -6.95 11.13
C VAL A 259 7.57 -5.55 11.21
N GLU A 260 7.16 -4.81 12.23
CA GLU A 260 7.78 -3.55 12.62
C GLU A 260 8.69 -3.77 13.82
N ASN A 261 9.91 -3.26 13.75
CA ASN A 261 10.85 -3.30 14.86
C ASN A 261 10.96 -1.89 15.43
N PHE A 262 10.67 -1.75 16.71
CA PHE A 262 10.79 -0.50 17.44
C PHE A 262 11.89 -0.63 18.47
N PHE A 263 12.84 0.29 18.43
CA PHE A 263 13.86 0.44 19.47
C PHE A 263 13.46 1.64 20.30
N VAL A 264 13.23 1.43 21.59
CA VAL A 264 12.59 2.43 22.46
C VAL A 264 13.45 2.65 23.70
N LEU A 265 13.79 3.90 23.96
CA LEU A 265 14.36 4.32 25.24
C LEU A 265 13.23 4.51 26.23
N TYR A 266 13.15 3.64 27.24
CA TYR A 266 12.23 3.75 28.36
C TYR A 266 12.79 4.73 29.40
N LYS A 267 11.99 5.70 29.84
CA LYS A 267 12.40 6.74 30.80
C LYS A 267 11.74 6.59 32.17
N GLY A 268 10.90 5.59 32.35
CA GLY A 268 10.24 5.33 33.64
C GLY A 268 11.20 4.70 34.66
N ALA A 269 10.89 4.91 35.94
CA ALA A 269 11.71 4.38 37.04
C ALA A 269 11.38 2.93 37.41
N ASP A 270 10.17 2.46 37.11
CA ASP A 270 9.73 1.11 37.44
C ASP A 270 10.15 0.13 36.35
N LEU A 271 11.11 -0.73 36.67
CA LEU A 271 11.63 -1.76 35.78
C LEU A 271 11.06 -3.14 36.13
N SER A 272 9.90 -3.26 36.77
CA SER A 272 9.23 -4.54 36.95
C SER A 272 8.72 -5.11 35.62
N ASP A 273 8.69 -6.43 35.49
CA ASP A 273 8.23 -7.09 34.27
C ASP A 273 6.75 -6.78 33.98
N GLU A 274 5.92 -6.64 35.03
CA GLU A 274 4.52 -6.23 34.89
C GLU A 274 4.38 -4.85 34.27
N ASN A 275 5.17 -3.87 34.75
CA ASN A 275 5.12 -2.50 34.24
C ASN A 275 5.68 -2.41 32.81
N LEU A 276 6.81 -3.06 32.52
CA LEU A 276 7.39 -3.05 31.17
C LEU A 276 6.48 -3.76 30.16
N SER A 277 5.83 -4.86 30.56
CA SER A 277 4.83 -5.54 29.72
C SER A 277 3.64 -4.62 29.43
N ALA A 278 3.10 -3.94 30.46
CA ALA A 278 2.01 -2.98 30.29
C ALA A 278 2.41 -1.80 29.38
N PHE A 279 3.63 -1.28 29.56
CA PHE A 279 4.20 -0.23 28.71
C PHE A 279 4.28 -0.69 27.25
N VAL A 280 4.87 -1.86 26.98
CA VAL A 280 5.02 -2.38 25.61
C VAL A 280 3.66 -2.58 24.95
N ASN A 281 2.68 -3.13 25.67
CA ASN A 281 1.34 -3.33 25.14
C ASN A 281 0.67 -2.00 24.77
N LYS A 282 0.78 -0.99 25.64
CA LYS A 282 0.26 0.35 25.35
C LYS A 282 1.04 1.04 24.23
N PHE A 283 2.35 0.86 24.17
CA PHE A 283 3.20 1.38 23.10
C PHE A 283 2.78 0.79 21.74
N ARG A 284 2.54 -0.52 21.65
CA ARG A 284 2.05 -1.17 20.43
C ARG A 284 0.70 -0.60 19.99
N GLU A 285 -0.23 -0.40 20.92
CA GLU A 285 -1.53 0.20 20.62
C GLU A 285 -1.39 1.59 19.98
N MET A 286 -0.41 2.37 20.44
CA MET A 286 -0.10 3.71 19.94
C MET A 286 0.63 3.72 18.59
N HIS A 287 1.68 2.91 18.45
CA HIS A 287 2.65 3.07 17.37
C HIS A 287 2.65 1.94 16.35
N ALA A 288 2.31 0.72 16.78
CA ALA A 288 2.35 -0.42 15.88
C ALA A 288 1.15 -0.40 14.94
N THR A 289 1.44 -0.66 13.68
CA THR A 289 0.44 -0.72 12.62
C THR A 289 0.20 -2.15 12.14
N ILE A 290 1.18 -3.03 12.35
CA ILE A 290 1.13 -4.48 12.15
C ILE A 290 1.78 -5.18 13.36
N ALA A 291 2.00 -6.49 13.25
CA ALA A 291 2.78 -7.26 14.20
C ALA A 291 4.16 -6.59 14.43
N SER A 292 4.61 -6.54 15.68
CA SER A 292 5.80 -5.75 16.03
C SER A 292 6.67 -6.32 17.15
N ASN A 293 7.97 -6.15 16.97
CA ASN A 293 8.98 -6.29 18.00
C ASN A 293 9.18 -4.93 18.67
N VAL A 294 9.23 -4.93 20.00
CA VAL A 294 9.54 -3.74 20.79
C VAL A 294 10.70 -4.07 21.70
N GLU A 295 11.84 -3.44 21.44
CA GLU A 295 13.05 -3.54 22.26
C GLU A 295 13.17 -2.30 23.14
N LEU A 296 13.40 -2.53 24.42
CA LEU A 296 13.52 -1.48 25.41
C LEU A 296 14.96 -1.31 25.87
N TYR A 297 15.36 -0.05 25.99
CA TYR A 297 16.66 0.38 26.50
C TYR A 297 16.48 1.43 27.58
N ASP A 298 17.41 1.55 28.52
CA ASP A 298 17.37 2.57 29.59
C ASP A 298 18.34 3.75 29.37
N SER A 299 19.21 3.66 28.37
CA SER A 299 20.22 4.66 28.08
C SER A 299 20.37 4.95 26.59
N SER A 300 20.54 6.22 26.25
CA SER A 300 20.77 6.66 24.86
C SER A 300 22.15 6.28 24.30
N VAL A 301 23.05 5.73 25.13
CA VAL A 301 24.38 5.26 24.72
C VAL A 301 24.32 4.16 23.65
N VAL A 302 23.19 3.44 23.55
CA VAL A 302 22.99 2.38 22.56
C VAL A 302 22.70 2.90 21.15
N LYS A 303 22.25 4.17 20.99
CA LYS A 303 21.82 4.73 19.70
C LYS A 303 22.84 4.53 18.56
N PRO A 304 24.16 4.78 18.75
CA PRO A 304 25.15 4.57 17.70
C PRO A 304 25.39 3.10 17.34
N LEU A 305 24.90 2.16 18.16
CA LEU A 305 25.18 0.73 18.06
C LEU A 305 24.05 -0.06 17.37
N LEU A 306 22.82 0.45 17.35
CA LEU A 306 21.62 -0.26 16.84
C LEU A 306 21.77 -0.81 15.41
N LYS A 307 22.47 -0.08 14.53
CA LYS A 307 22.70 -0.48 13.12
C LYS A 307 24.13 -0.99 12.86
N LYS A 308 24.94 -1.14 13.91
CA LYS A 308 26.34 -1.52 13.78
C LYS A 308 26.47 -3.04 13.85
N TYR A 309 27.02 -3.63 12.79
CA TYR A 309 27.39 -5.05 12.79
C TYR A 309 28.70 -5.27 12.00
N PRO A 310 29.66 -6.05 12.54
CA PRO A 310 29.66 -6.67 13.87
C PRO A 310 29.94 -5.62 14.98
N LEU A 311 29.47 -5.91 16.20
CA LEU A 311 29.83 -5.15 17.40
C LEU A 311 31.19 -5.61 17.94
N THR A 312 31.97 -4.70 18.51
CA THR A 312 33.16 -5.06 19.29
C THR A 312 32.75 -5.60 20.66
N ALA A 313 33.65 -6.32 21.36
CA ALA A 313 33.36 -6.84 22.70
C ALA A 313 32.95 -5.75 23.71
N ALA A 314 33.53 -4.55 23.62
CA ALA A 314 33.15 -3.43 24.46
C ALA A 314 31.74 -2.91 24.15
N GLU A 315 31.36 -2.86 22.86
CA GLU A 315 30.03 -2.42 22.43
C GLU A 315 28.96 -3.47 22.72
N THR A 316 29.26 -4.76 22.60
CA THR A 316 28.38 -5.84 23.04
C THR A 316 28.09 -5.73 24.54
N LYS A 317 29.09 -5.39 25.36
CA LYS A 317 28.90 -5.15 26.78
C LYS A 317 27.95 -3.98 27.04
N ILE A 318 28.09 -2.87 26.31
CA ILE A 318 27.16 -1.72 26.40
C ILE A 318 25.73 -2.14 26.04
N MET A 319 25.54 -2.91 24.96
CA MET A 319 24.21 -3.40 24.56
C MET A 319 23.59 -4.30 25.64
N ARG A 320 24.37 -5.20 26.25
CA ARG A 320 23.92 -6.06 27.36
C ARG A 320 23.51 -5.24 28.58
N GLU A 321 24.35 -4.28 29.00
CA GLU A 321 24.11 -3.49 30.21
C GLU A 321 22.86 -2.59 30.09
N HIS A 322 22.51 -2.14 28.89
CA HIS A 322 21.45 -1.18 28.67
C HIS A 322 20.20 -1.73 27.97
N SER A 323 20.20 -3.00 27.57
CA SER A 323 18.99 -3.67 27.09
C SER A 323 18.18 -4.12 28.31
N ILE A 324 17.05 -3.46 28.55
CA ILE A 324 16.19 -3.81 29.68
C ILE A 324 15.18 -4.91 29.34
N GLY A 325 15.02 -5.25 28.06
CA GLY A 325 14.23 -6.38 27.61
C GLY A 325 13.54 -6.13 26.28
N MET A 326 12.80 -7.12 25.80
CA MET A 326 12.01 -7.02 24.57
C MET A 326 10.70 -7.79 24.67
N SER A 327 9.76 -7.44 23.80
CA SER A 327 8.66 -8.31 23.43
C SER A 327 8.66 -8.50 21.93
N THR A 328 8.54 -9.75 21.48
CA THR A 328 8.56 -10.08 20.06
C THR A 328 7.15 -10.17 19.48
N PHE A 329 7.04 -10.09 18.16
CA PHE A 329 5.76 -10.27 17.49
C PHE A 329 5.23 -11.71 17.56
N ASP A 330 6.12 -12.71 17.73
CA ASP A 330 5.78 -14.14 17.86
C ASP A 330 5.29 -14.50 19.28
N ALA A 331 5.72 -13.73 20.28
CA ALA A 331 5.31 -13.89 21.68
C ALA A 331 4.96 -12.52 22.29
N PRO A 332 3.89 -11.85 21.80
CA PRO A 332 3.58 -10.46 22.18
C PRO A 332 3.19 -10.31 23.65
N ASP A 333 2.68 -11.39 24.26
CA ASP A 333 2.29 -11.44 25.68
C ASP A 333 3.48 -11.78 26.60
N CYS A 334 4.66 -12.04 26.04
CA CYS A 334 5.87 -12.33 26.79
C CYS A 334 6.83 -11.13 26.76
N PHE A 335 7.37 -10.79 27.93
CA PHE A 335 8.49 -9.87 28.07
C PHE A 335 9.75 -10.68 28.41
N MET A 336 10.77 -10.55 27.58
CA MET A 336 12.03 -11.31 27.68
C MET A 336 13.15 -10.38 28.15
N ARG A 337 13.88 -10.81 29.19
CA ARG A 337 15.11 -10.17 29.66
C ARG A 337 16.34 -10.77 28.98
N ASP A 338 17.48 -10.13 29.20
CA ASP A 338 18.80 -10.69 28.89
C ASP A 338 18.98 -11.08 27.42
N VAL A 339 18.40 -10.27 26.52
CA VAL A 339 18.38 -10.48 25.06
C VAL A 339 19.76 -10.74 24.48
N PHE A 340 20.79 -10.15 25.08
CA PHE A 340 22.15 -10.16 24.57
C PHE A 340 23.07 -11.16 25.28
N ASP A 341 22.57 -11.95 26.25
CA ASP A 341 23.40 -12.85 27.08
C ASP A 341 23.81 -14.17 26.43
#